data_AF-A0A662RDY8-F1
#
_entry.id   AF-A0A662RDY8-F1
#
_cell.length_a   1.000
_cell.length_b   1.000
_cell.length_c   1.000
_cell.angle_alpha   90.00
_cell.angle_beta   90.00
_cell.angle_gamma   90.00
#
_symmetry.space_group_name_H-M   'P 1'
#
loop_
_entity.id
_entity.type
_entity.pdbx_description
1 polymer ?
#
loop_
_entity_poly.entity_id
_entity_poly.type
_entity_poly.pdbx_seq_one_letter_code
_entity_poly.pdbx_strand_id
1 'polypeptide(L)' 'MATLNISMPNEMREFIAARVNIGEYQSASDYLRDLIRHDRDEIDQMLMEGLESGKSTPLNMSALREKAQALLKTDQTR' A
#
# COMPACT_ATOMS: atom_id res chain seq x y z
N MET A 1 -9.02 6.30 -25.20
CA MET A 1 -9.15 6.12 -23.73
C MET A 1 -9.63 4.70 -23.48
N ALA A 2 -9.01 3.96 -22.56
CA ALA A 2 -9.53 2.66 -22.15
C ALA A 2 -10.73 2.85 -21.21
N THR A 3 -11.80 2.08 -21.41
CA THR A 3 -12.98 2.07 -20.54
C THR A 3 -12.90 0.89 -19.58
N LEU A 4 -13.04 1.17 -18.28
CA LEU A 4 -13.04 0.16 -17.23
C LEU A 4 -14.39 0.18 -16.51
N ASN A 5 -15.12 -0.92 -16.60
CA ASN A 5 -16.39 -1.10 -15.88
C ASN A 5 -16.12 -1.87 -14.60
N ILE A 6 -16.48 -1.28 -13.45
CA ILE A 6 -16.25 -1.85 -12.13
C ILE A 6 -17.57 -1.93 -11.39
N SER A 7 -17.88 -3.10 -10.83
CA SER A 7 -18.93 -3.23 -9.83
C SER A 7 -18.33 -3.08 -8.44
N MET A 8 -18.97 -2.29 -7.58
CA MET A 8 -18.50 -2.07 -6.22
C MET A 8 -19.67 -1.86 -5.25
N PRO A 9 -19.48 -2.16 -3.95
CA PRO A 9 -20.47 -1.90 -2.91
C PRO A 9 -20.93 -0.44 -2.88
N ASN A 10 -22.15 -0.20 -2.40
CA ASN A 10 -22.73 1.14 -2.29
C ASN A 10 -21.83 2.08 -1.47
N GLU A 11 -21.31 1.58 -0.34
CA GLU A 11 -20.45 2.35 0.57
C GLU A 11 -19.21 2.91 -0.14
N MET A 12 -18.55 2.11 -0.98
CA MET A 12 -17.39 2.57 -1.74
C MET A 12 -17.78 3.65 -2.76
N ARG A 13 -18.93 3.51 -3.41
CA ARG A 13 -19.42 4.53 -4.36
C ARG A 13 -19.70 5.85 -3.66
N GLU A 14 -20.36 5.80 -2.50
CA GLU A 14 -20.69 6.97 -1.69
C GLU A 14 -19.43 7.69 -1.21
N PHE A 15 -18.42 6.93 -0.76
CA PHE A 15 -17.13 7.49 -0.40
C PHE A 15 -16.48 8.26 -1.56
N ILE A 16 -16.44 7.67 -2.75
CA ILE A 16 -15.87 8.32 -3.94
C ILE A 16 -16.71 9.55 -4.33
N ALA A 17 -18.03 9.46 -4.28
CA ALA A 17 -18.94 10.57 -4.58
C ALA A 17 -18.73 11.74 -3.61
N ALA A 18 -18.50 11.48 -2.32
CA ALA A 18 -18.20 12.52 -1.34
C ALA A 18 -16.90 13.26 -1.71
N ARG A 19 -15.86 12.54 -2.11
CA ARG A 19 -14.56 13.10 -2.55
C ARG A 19 -14.69 13.98 -3.80
N VAL A 20 -15.57 13.59 -4.72
CA VAL A 20 -15.88 14.40 -5.91
C VAL A 20 -16.69 15.65 -5.53
N ASN A 21 -17.68 15.50 -4.64
CA ASN A 21 -18.54 16.61 -4.22
C ASN A 21 -17.78 17.72 -3.48
N ILE A 22 -16.75 17.38 -2.70
CA ILE A 22 -15.87 18.37 -2.04
C ILE A 22 -14.85 19.01 -3.00
N GLY A 23 -14.80 18.55 -4.26
CA GLY A 23 -13.94 19.11 -5.29
C GLY A 23 -12.50 18.57 -5.28
N GLU A 24 -12.18 17.54 -4.50
CA GLU A 24 -10.86 16.91 -4.52
C GLU A 24 -10.58 16.20 -5.85
N TYR A 25 -11.63 15.65 -6.49
CA TYR A 25 -11.54 14.95 -7.76
C TYR A 25 -12.67 15.38 -8.70
N GLN A 26 -12.41 15.41 -10.02
CA GLN A 26 -13.43 15.77 -11.00
C GLN A 26 -14.43 14.66 -11.29
N SER A 27 -14.07 13.40 -11.04
CA SER A 27 -14.93 12.23 -11.25
C SER A 27 -14.41 11.01 -10.50
N ALA A 28 -15.24 9.97 -10.41
CA ALA A 28 -14.81 8.67 -9.88
C ALA A 28 -13.64 8.06 -10.66
N SER A 29 -13.60 8.24 -11.98
CA SER A 29 -12.49 7.77 -12.81
C SER A 29 -11.19 8.54 -12.54
N ASP A 30 -11.28 9.80 -12.14
CA ASP A 30 -10.12 10.61 -11.78
C ASP A 30 -9.51 10.12 -10.47
N TYR A 31 -10.36 9.94 -9.45
CA TYR A 31 -9.96 9.32 -8.18
C TYR A 31 -9.30 7.94 -8.37
N LEU A 32 -9.89 7.07 -9.19
CA LEU A 32 -9.33 5.73 -9.43
C LEU A 32 -7.97 5.79 -10.15
N ARG A 33 -7.77 6.73 -11.09
CA ARG A 33 -6.47 6.88 -11.76
C ARG A 33 -5.40 7.36 -10.80
N ASP A 34 -5.76 8.29 -9.92
CA ASP A 34 -4.86 8.78 -8.88
C ASP A 34 -4.48 7.66 -7.90
N LEU A 35 -5.46 6.89 -7.45
CA LEU A 35 -5.24 5.73 -6.58
C LEU A 35 -4.29 4.70 -7.22
N ILE A 36 -4.46 4.39 -8.51
CA ILE A 36 -3.57 3.45 -9.22
C ILE A 36 -2.14 4.01 -9.35
N ARG A 37 -1.98 5.33 -9.54
CA ARG A 37 -0.65 5.94 -9.57
C ARG A 37 0.01 5.87 -8.20
N HIS A 38 -0.72 6.19 -7.15
CA HIS A 38 -0.21 6.13 -5.78
C HIS A 38 0.22 4.71 -5.40
N ASP A 39 -0.60 3.70 -5.71
CA ASP A 39 -0.29 2.29 -5.48
C ASP A 39 1.00 1.88 -6.21
N ARG A 40 1.16 2.32 -7.46
CA ARG A 40 2.39 2.07 -8.22
C ARG A 40 3.60 2.76 -7.60
N ASP A 41 3.47 4.03 -7.23
CA ASP A 41 4.55 4.82 -6.67
C ASP A 41 5.00 4.25 -5.32
N GLU A 42 4.07 3.76 -4.49
CA GLU A 42 4.36 3.08 -3.23
C GLU A 42 5.13 1.77 -3.45
N ILE A 43 4.71 0.95 -4.42
CA ILE A 43 5.42 -0.27 -4.79
C ILE A 43 6.83 0.03 -5.31
N ASP A 44 6.97 1.02 -6.20
CA ASP A 44 8.25 1.43 -6.76
C ASP A 44 9.18 1.94 -5.64
N GLN A 45 8.65 2.69 -4.66
CA GLN A 45 9.39 3.15 -3.50
C GLN A 45 9.86 1.98 -2.61
N MET A 46 8.97 1.04 -2.28
CA MET A 46 9.33 -0.15 -1.48
C MET A 46 10.38 -1.01 -2.18
N LEU A 47 10.29 -1.13 -3.50
CA LEU A 47 11.27 -1.87 -4.29
C LEU A 47 12.63 -1.16 -4.25
N MET A 48 12.65 0.16 -4.38
CA MET A 48 13.86 0.96 -4.32
C MET A 48 14.53 0.87 -2.94
N GLU A 49 13.74 0.96 -1.86
CA GLU A 49 14.23 0.72 -0.49
C GLU A 49 14.82 -0.69 -0.36
N GLY A 50 14.16 -1.70 -0.91
CA GLY A 50 14.67 -3.07 -0.95
C GLY A 50 16.02 -3.19 -1.68
N LEU A 51 16.20 -2.49 -2.79
CA LEU A 51 17.47 -2.46 -3.54
C LEU A 51 18.59 -1.73 -2.79
N GLU A 52 18.24 -0.64 -2.10
CA GLU A 52 19.18 0.14 -1.29
C GLU A 52 19.47 -0.50 0.08
N SER A 53 18.66 -1.47 0.52
CA SER A 53 18.81 -2.20 1.79
C SER A 53 20.10 -3.02 1.92
N GLY A 54 20.87 -3.12 0.84
CA GLY A 54 22.20 -3.70 0.81
C GLY A 54 22.25 -5.07 0.13
N LYS A 55 23.30 -5.84 0.42
CA LYS A 55 23.51 -7.13 -0.24
C LYS A 55 22.50 -8.16 0.24
N SER A 56 21.78 -8.76 -0.71
CA SER A 56 20.88 -9.88 -0.43
C SER A 56 21.63 -11.04 0.22
N THR A 57 21.10 -11.54 1.33
CA THR A 57 21.58 -12.73 2.03
C THR A 57 20.55 -13.84 1.96
N PRO A 58 20.95 -15.12 1.93
CA PRO A 58 20.01 -16.24 1.93
C PRO A 58 19.02 -16.15 3.09
N LEU A 59 17.72 -16.25 2.78
CA LEU A 59 16.66 -16.15 3.77
C LEU A 59 16.63 -17.40 4.65
N ASN A 60 16.92 -17.23 5.94
CA ASN A 60 16.76 -18.29 6.94
C ASN A 60 15.58 -17.99 7.86
N MET A 61 14.49 -18.73 7.67
CA MET A 61 13.23 -18.54 8.40
C MET A 61 13.33 -18.85 9.90
N SER A 62 14.16 -19.81 10.32
CA SER A 62 14.31 -20.13 11.74
C SER A 62 15.03 -19.01 12.49
N ALA A 63 16.11 -18.49 11.91
CA ALA A 63 16.86 -17.36 12.46
C ALA A 63 16.04 -16.06 12.50
N LEU A 64 15.23 -15.80 11.46
CA LEU A 64 14.33 -14.65 11.42
C LEU A 64 13.30 -14.71 12.57
N ARG A 65 12.70 -15.88 12.80
CA ARG A 65 11.71 -16.09 13.86
C ARG A 65 12.30 -15.94 15.26
N GLU A 66 13.51 -16.44 15.48
CA GLU A 66 14.24 -16.28 16.73
C GLU A 66 14.52 -14.79 17.03
N LYS A 67 15.01 -14.05 16.03
CA LYS A 67 15.25 -12.60 16.14
C LYS A 67 13.97 -11.82 16.43
N ALA A 68 12.86 -12.15 15.76
CA ALA A 68 11.56 -11.52 16.00
C ALA A 68 11.05 -11.76 17.44
N GLN A 69 11.20 -12.97 17.97
CA GLN A 69 10.81 -13.29 19.35
C GLN A 69 11.67 -12.58 20.38
N ALA A 70 12.96 -12.39 20.12
CA ALA A 70 13.86 -11.64 21.00
C ALA A 70 13.48 -10.14 21.08
N LEU A 71 13.10 -9.55 19.94
CA LEU A 71 12.64 -8.15 19.88
C LEU A 71 11.32 -7.95 20.64
N LEU A 72 10.36 -8.87 20.49
CA LEU A 72 9.08 -8.82 21.23
C LEU A 72 9.28 -8.88 22.75
N LYS A 73 10.23 -9.68 23.24
CA LYS A 73 10.53 -9.77 24.68
C LYS A 73 11.18 -8.49 25.21
N THR A 74 12.00 -7.84 24.40
CA THR A 74 12.70 -6.60 24.77
C THR A 74 11.72 -5.44 24.93
N ASP A 75 10.69 -5.39 24.08
CA ASP A 75 9.66 -4.33 24.10
C ASP A 75 8.65 -4.51 25.25
N GLN A 76 8.45 -5.74 25.74
CA GLN A 76 7.61 -6.03 26.91
C GLN A 76 8.27 -5.73 28.26
N THR A 77 9.58 -5.44 28.27
CA THR A 77 10.35 -5.18 29.50
C THR A 77 10.57 -3.68 29.74
N ARG A 78 9.93 -2.82 28.94
CA ARG A 78 10.03 -1.35 29.00
C ARG A 78 8.69 -0.73 29.37
#